data_AF-A0A954QMC6-F1
#
_entry.id   AF-A0A954QMC6-F1
#
_cell.length_a   1.000
_cell.length_b   1.000
_cell.length_c   1.000
_cell.angle_alpha   90.00
_cell.angle_beta   90.00
_cell.angle_gamma   90.00
#
_symmetry.space_group_name_H-M   'P 1'
#
loop_
_entity.id
_entity.type
_entity.pdbx_description
1 polymer ?
#
loop_
_entity_poly.entity_id
_entity_poly.type
_entity_poly.pdbx_seq_one_letter_code
_entity_poly.pdbx_strand_id
1 'polypeptide(L)'
;MLSRCKTKLAVACLTLLSTLAAVTFPAMADEQPSDSAANASGQEFAEASRDGVAMRAERLIDALGSPEFTTREAAAAELMTMGATARDALAGALRHRDLEVQLRARQI
;
A
#
# COMPACT_ATOMS: atom_id res chain seq x y z
N MET A 1 38.61 -32.10 -25.29
CA MET A 1 39.22 -32.46 -23.99
C MET A 1 38.53 -31.62 -22.92
N LEU A 2 37.46 -32.12 -22.32
CA LEU A 2 37.48 -32.78 -21.00
C LEU A 2 38.05 -31.85 -19.91
N SER A 3 37.18 -31.14 -19.20
CA SER A 3 37.28 -31.11 -17.74
C SER A 3 35.95 -30.71 -17.08
N ARG A 4 35.08 -31.71 -16.94
CA ARG A 4 33.99 -31.74 -15.97
C ARG A 4 34.63 -32.03 -14.60
N CYS A 5 34.79 -31.05 -13.71
CA CYS A 5 35.48 -31.31 -12.44
C CYS A 5 34.92 -30.66 -11.16
N LYS A 6 33.73 -30.05 -11.13
CA LYS A 6 33.26 -29.39 -9.88
C LYS A 6 31.82 -29.69 -9.45
N THR A 7 31.23 -30.79 -9.87
CA THR A 7 29.87 -31.20 -9.47
C THR A 7 29.77 -32.18 -8.30
N LYS A 8 30.82 -32.47 -7.52
CA LYS A 8 30.77 -33.60 -6.57
C LYS A 8 31.26 -33.39 -5.12
N LEU A 9 31.63 -32.19 -4.67
CA LEU A 9 32.28 -32.04 -3.35
C LEU A 9 31.42 -31.48 -2.20
N ALA A 10 30.23 -30.94 -2.44
CA ALA A 10 29.40 -30.39 -1.35
C ALA A 10 28.17 -31.25 -1.00
N VAL A 11 28.10 -32.49 -1.50
CA VAL A 11 27.04 -33.47 -1.18
C VAL A 11 27.26 -34.13 0.20
N ALA A 12 28.34 -33.79 0.91
CA ALA A 12 28.71 -34.40 2.20
C ALA A 12 28.21 -33.64 3.45
N CYS A 13 27.45 -32.55 3.32
CA CYS A 13 26.91 -31.81 4.48
C CYS A 13 25.41 -32.08 4.74
N LEU A 14 24.85 -33.08 4.05
CA LEU A 14 23.64 -33.73 4.53
C LEU A 14 24.04 -34.80 5.57
N THR A 15 23.27 -34.85 6.65
CA THR A 15 23.03 -36.02 7.52
C THR A 15 24.07 -36.39 8.58
N LEU A 16 24.39 -35.51 9.53
CA LEU A 16 24.68 -35.99 10.89
C LEU A 16 24.28 -34.96 11.98
N LEU A 17 23.25 -35.34 12.74
CA LEU A 17 23.17 -35.19 14.21
C LEU A 17 23.22 -33.77 14.81
N SER A 18 22.04 -33.26 15.20
CA SER A 18 21.74 -32.95 16.61
C SER A 18 20.32 -32.36 16.66
N THR A 19 19.30 -33.21 16.76
CA THR A 19 18.61 -33.45 18.03
C THR A 19 18.08 -32.19 18.70
N LEU A 20 16.77 -32.01 18.54
CA LEU A 20 15.85 -32.01 19.67
C LEU A 20 16.07 -30.90 20.70
N ALA A 21 15.50 -29.73 20.41
CA ALA A 21 14.90 -28.91 21.45
C ALA A 21 13.54 -28.45 20.93
N ALA A 22 12.53 -29.29 21.16
CA ALA A 22 11.18 -28.82 21.34
C ALA A 22 11.20 -27.88 22.55
N VAL A 23 11.46 -26.59 22.34
CA VAL A 23 11.09 -25.57 23.29
C VAL A 23 9.68 -25.17 22.92
N THR A 24 8.74 -25.90 23.52
CA THR A 24 7.38 -25.45 23.81
C THR A 24 7.45 -24.02 24.34
N PHE A 25 7.17 -23.05 23.48
CA PHE A 25 6.84 -21.72 23.94
C PHE A 25 5.44 -21.78 24.57
N PRO A 26 5.30 -21.45 25.86
CA PRO A 26 4.00 -21.40 26.49
C PRO A 26 3.15 -20.32 25.80
N ALA A 27 1.91 -20.70 25.51
CA ALA A 27 0.82 -19.80 25.23
C ALA A 27 0.71 -18.78 26.38
N MET A 28 1.22 -17.57 26.15
CA MET A 28 0.85 -16.40 26.93
C MET A 28 -0.37 -15.80 26.25
N ALA A 29 -1.53 -16.26 26.72
CA ALA A 29 -2.74 -15.48 26.68
C ALA A 29 -2.47 -14.18 27.44
N ASP A 30 -2.40 -13.08 26.70
CA ASP A 30 -2.89 -11.81 27.20
C ASP A 30 -3.72 -11.19 26.06
N GLU A 31 -4.92 -11.73 25.97
CA GLU A 31 -6.07 -11.11 25.35
C GLU A 31 -6.43 -9.91 26.25
N GLN A 32 -5.85 -8.76 25.95
CA GLN A 32 -6.45 -7.47 26.31
C GLN A 32 -7.22 -7.00 25.07
N PRO A 33 -8.52 -7.34 24.94
CA PRO A 33 -9.42 -6.49 24.20
C PRO A 33 -9.61 -5.27 25.08
N SER A 34 -8.72 -4.29 24.94
CA SER A 34 -8.99 -2.95 25.44
C SER A 34 -10.12 -2.40 24.57
N ASP A 35 -11.35 -2.75 24.95
CA ASP A 35 -12.61 -2.17 24.51
C ASP A 35 -12.56 -0.65 24.77
N SER A 36 -11.91 0.09 23.88
CA SER A 36 -12.13 1.52 23.74
C SER A 36 -13.34 1.75 22.83
N ALA A 37 -14.42 1.02 23.11
CA ALA A 37 -15.74 1.14 22.49
C ALA A 37 -16.51 2.32 23.07
N ALA A 38 -15.94 3.53 23.00
CA ALA A 38 -16.55 4.75 23.53
C ALA A 38 -16.87 5.81 22.48
N ASN A 39 -16.68 5.55 21.17
CA ASN A 39 -17.01 6.51 20.10
C ASN A 39 -17.72 5.85 18.89
N ALA A 40 -18.64 4.92 19.12
CA ALA A 40 -19.32 4.22 18.01
C ALA A 40 -20.50 5.00 17.38
N SER A 41 -20.95 6.12 17.96
CA SER A 41 -22.19 6.79 17.51
C SER A 41 -21.99 8.07 16.69
N GLY A 42 -20.73 8.47 16.43
CA GLY A 42 -20.41 9.68 15.66
C GLY A 42 -19.61 9.46 14.37
N GLN A 43 -19.10 8.25 14.13
CA GLN A 43 -18.15 7.99 13.04
C GLN A 43 -18.81 7.54 11.73
N GLU A 44 -19.99 6.91 11.75
CA GLU A 44 -20.62 6.38 10.53
C GLU A 44 -21.03 7.46 9.52
N PHE A 45 -21.46 8.64 9.99
CA PHE A 45 -21.83 9.74 9.09
C PHE A 45 -20.60 10.51 8.55
N ALA A 46 -19.48 10.46 9.28
CA ALA A 46 -18.23 11.04 8.83
C ALA A 46 -17.55 10.14 7.77
N GLU A 47 -17.60 8.82 7.94
CA GLU A 47 -17.07 7.84 6.98
C GLU A 47 -17.73 7.96 5.61
N ALA A 48 -19.07 8.02 5.54
CA ALA A 48 -19.79 8.16 4.26
C ALA A 48 -19.41 9.43 3.49
N SER A 49 -19.10 10.52 4.21
CA SER A 49 -18.63 11.76 3.59
C SER A 49 -17.18 11.63 3.10
N ARG A 50 -16.34 10.88 3.81
CA ARG A 50 -14.95 10.58 3.39
C ARG A 50 -14.93 9.72 2.13
N ASP A 51 -15.81 8.72 2.03
CA ASP A 51 -15.92 7.89 0.83
C ASP A 51 -16.32 8.72 -0.40
N GLY A 52 -17.26 9.66 -0.23
CA GLY A 52 -17.63 10.59 -1.29
C GLY A 52 -16.47 11.47 -1.76
N VAL A 53 -15.63 11.93 -0.82
CA VAL A 53 -14.43 12.72 -1.12
C VAL A 53 -13.35 11.88 -1.80
N ALA A 54 -13.14 10.65 -1.34
CA ALA A 54 -12.19 9.70 -1.94
C ALA A 54 -12.59 9.36 -3.38
N MET A 55 -13.85 9.01 -3.63
CA MET A 55 -14.35 8.76 -4.98
C MET A 55 -14.20 9.98 -5.89
N ARG A 56 -14.40 11.19 -5.36
CA ARG A 56 -14.18 12.42 -6.13
C ARG A 56 -12.71 12.58 -6.49
N ALA A 57 -11.81 12.39 -5.52
CA ALA A 57 -10.37 12.48 -5.76
C ALA A 57 -9.89 11.45 -6.79
N GLU A 58 -10.38 10.21 -6.75
CA GLU A 58 -10.08 9.17 -7.75
C GLU A 58 -10.48 9.58 -9.17
N ARG A 59 -11.70 10.12 -9.35
CA ARG A 59 -12.14 10.61 -10.66
C ARG A 59 -11.26 11.75 -11.19
N LEU A 60 -10.80 12.62 -10.30
CA LEU A 60 -9.89 13.71 -10.67
C LEU A 60 -8.51 13.17 -11.04
N ILE A 61 -8.02 12.14 -10.34
CA ILE A 61 -6.77 11.46 -10.70
C ILE A 61 -6.87 10.81 -12.08
N ASP A 62 -7.99 10.17 -12.41
CA ASP A 62 -8.23 9.66 -13.76
C ASP A 62 -8.23 10.79 -14.79
N ALA A 63 -8.84 11.94 -14.45
CA ALA A 63 -8.87 13.11 -15.32
C ALA A 63 -7.49 13.77 -15.52
N LEU A 64 -6.51 13.57 -14.62
CA LEU A 64 -5.12 13.99 -14.85
C LEU A 64 -4.48 13.26 -16.04
N GLY A 65 -4.98 12.07 -16.41
CA GLY A 65 -4.53 11.31 -17.58
C GLY A 65 -5.27 11.64 -18.88
N SER A 66 -6.23 12.57 -18.86
CA SER A 66 -6.99 12.96 -20.06
C SER A 66 -6.06 13.54 -21.14
N PRO A 67 -6.30 13.29 -22.44
CA PRO A 67 -5.51 13.90 -23.52
C PRO A 67 -5.80 15.41 -23.68
N GLU A 68 -6.93 15.90 -23.19
CA GLU A 68 -7.31 17.31 -23.22
C GLU A 68 -6.62 18.13 -22.11
N PHE A 69 -5.85 19.14 -22.50
CA PHE A 69 -5.12 20.00 -21.56
C PHE A 69 -6.04 20.67 -20.53
N THR A 70 -7.18 21.20 -20.96
CA THR A 70 -8.14 21.87 -20.08
C THR A 70 -8.69 20.96 -19.00
N THR A 71 -8.93 19.69 -19.32
CA THR A 71 -9.44 18.68 -18.38
C THR A 71 -8.39 18.34 -17.34
N ARG A 72 -7.12 18.16 -17.76
CA ARG A 72 -6.01 17.89 -16.85
C ARG A 72 -5.77 19.03 -15.86
N GLU A 73 -5.72 20.27 -16.36
CA GLU A 73 -5.45 21.43 -15.50
C GLU A 73 -6.60 21.68 -14.52
N ALA A 74 -7.86 21.51 -14.96
CA ALA A 74 -9.01 21.61 -14.07
C ALA A 74 -8.95 20.56 -12.95
N ALA A 75 -8.61 19.31 -13.29
CA ALA A 75 -8.46 18.25 -12.31
C ALA A 75 -7.33 18.51 -11.30
N ALA A 76 -6.19 19.01 -11.78
CA ALA A 76 -5.06 19.39 -10.93
C ALA A 76 -5.44 20.52 -9.96
N ALA A 77 -6.09 21.57 -10.46
CA ALA A 77 -6.56 22.69 -9.64
C ALA A 77 -7.57 22.24 -8.58
N GLU A 78 -8.47 21.32 -8.94
CA GLU A 78 -9.46 20.78 -8.00
C GLU A 78 -8.81 19.91 -6.92
N LEU A 79 -7.85 19.05 -7.28
CA LEU A 79 -7.08 18.26 -6.31
C LEU A 79 -6.26 19.15 -5.35
N MET A 80 -5.64 20.22 -5.85
CA MET A 80 -4.98 21.21 -5.01
C MET A 80 -5.96 21.88 -4.03
N THR A 81 -7.17 22.20 -4.51
CA THR A 81 -8.22 22.81 -3.68
C THR A 81 -8.71 21.87 -2.58
N MET A 82 -8.79 20.56 -2.86
CA MET A 82 -9.12 19.53 -1.87
C MET A 82 -8.03 19.38 -0.80
N GLY A 83 -6.77 19.61 -1.16
CA GLY A 83 -5.62 19.65 -0.25
C GLY A 83 -5.42 18.33 0.51
N ALA A 84 -5.41 18.40 1.84
CA ALA A 84 -5.13 17.25 2.70
C ALA A 84 -6.10 16.08 2.50
N THR A 85 -7.34 16.35 2.08
CA THR A 85 -8.35 15.30 1.87
C THR A 85 -8.07 14.44 0.65
N ALA A 86 -7.34 14.96 -0.36
CA ALA A 86 -6.96 14.21 -1.55
C ALA A 86 -5.60 13.50 -1.40
N ARG A 87 -4.93 13.65 -0.25
CA ARG A 87 -3.55 13.18 -0.05
C ARG A 87 -3.40 11.67 -0.22
N ASP A 88 -4.34 10.89 0.32
CA ASP A 88 -4.30 9.43 0.22
C ASP A 88 -4.51 8.98 -1.23
N ALA A 89 -5.42 9.63 -1.94
CA ALA A 89 -5.66 9.39 -3.36
C ALA A 89 -4.41 9.75 -4.20
N LEU A 90 -3.79 10.92 -3.94
CA LEU A 90 -2.54 11.34 -4.61
C LEU A 90 -1.39 10.37 -4.33
N ALA A 91 -1.29 9.84 -3.12
CA ALA A 91 -0.30 8.82 -2.79
C ALA A 91 -0.49 7.53 -3.62
N GLY A 92 -1.74 7.18 -3.96
CA GLY A 92 -2.06 6.15 -4.94
C GLY A 92 -1.65 6.53 -6.37
N ALA A 93 -1.93 7.78 -6.77
CA ALA A 93 -1.62 8.31 -8.10
C ALA A 93 -0.11 8.28 -8.42
N LEU A 94 0.76 8.45 -7.41
CA LEU A 94 2.22 8.33 -7.57
C LEU A 94 2.69 6.94 -8.03
N ARG A 95 1.85 5.91 -7.88
CA ARG A 95 2.11 4.53 -8.33
C ARG A 95 1.23 4.14 -9.53
N HIS A 96 0.51 5.10 -10.12
CA HIS A 96 -0.41 4.84 -11.22
C HIS A 96 0.33 4.36 -12.48
N ARG A 97 -0.28 3.51 -13.30
CA ARG A 97 0.38 2.98 -14.52
C ARG A 97 0.69 4.06 -15.56
N ASP A 98 -0.07 5.15 -15.52
CA ASP A 98 0.09 6.28 -16.43
C ASP A 98 1.17 7.24 -15.90
N LEU A 99 2.18 7.49 -16.74
CA LEU A 99 3.29 8.39 -16.45
C LEU A 99 2.84 9.85 -16.32
N GLU A 100 1.85 10.30 -17.09
CA GLU A 100 1.33 11.67 -16.97
C GLU A 100 0.69 11.87 -15.59
N VAL A 101 -0.18 10.93 -15.18
CA VAL A 101 -0.81 10.96 -13.85
C VAL A 101 0.25 10.99 -12.75
N GLN A 102 1.29 10.15 -12.83
CA GLN A 102 2.38 10.15 -11.85
C GLN A 102 3.13 11.49 -11.79
N LEU A 103 3.52 12.03 -12.95
CA LEU A 103 4.32 13.25 -13.02
C LEU A 103 3.54 14.45 -12.50
N ARG A 104 2.24 14.54 -12.81
CA ARG A 104 1.36 15.60 -12.33
C ARG A 104 1.06 15.47 -10.85
N ALA A 105 0.78 14.26 -10.36
CA ALA A 105 0.55 14.02 -8.94
C ALA A 105 1.76 14.38 -8.06
N ARG A 106 2.99 14.39 -8.62
CA ARG A 106 4.19 14.86 -7.90
C ARG A 106 4.31 16.39 -7.79
N GLN A 107 3.58 17.14 -8.61
CA GLN A 107 3.63 18.60 -8.67
C GLN A 107 2.49 19.26 -7.87
N ILE A 108 1.54 18.46 -7.38
CA ILE A 108 0.42 18.84 -6.52
C ILE A 108 0.84 18.63 -5.06
#